data_AF-A0A813NBI6-F1
#
_entry.id   AF-A0A813NBI6-F1
#
_cell.length_a   1.000
_cell.length_b   1.000
_cell.length_c   1.000
_cell.angle_alpha   90.00
_cell.angle_beta   90.00
_cell.angle_gamma   90.00
#
_symmetry.space_group_name_H-M   'P 1'
#
loop_
_entity.id
_entity.type
_entity.pdbx_description
1 polymer ?
#
loop_
_entity_poly.entity_id
_entity_poly.type
_entity_poly.pdbx_seq_one_letter_code
_entity_poly.pdbx_strand_id
1 'polypeptide(L)'
;MNWLIPQHLLPTILLLLPLLVQQQHYPQYHHYRTKETLAMTLQKAKDHILLGPFQSKTKFPTVNGRRFRAESYNTYPWLEYSLELNHAFCFPCRLRNERKHETAFTATSFNQWKNGTLRLNDHQAANCHKESFERWKTTLQNYNNNTDVLKLLNQQYSKQATENRTYLKEIIRTVHFLARQGVSCKLCGYL
;
A
#
# COMPACT_ATOMS: atom_id res chain seq x y z
N MET A 1 -39.84 -32.06 51.78
CA MET A 1 -40.68 -31.70 50.62
C MET A 1 -39.81 -31.79 49.38
N ASN A 2 -39.96 -32.90 48.66
CA ASN A 2 -39.33 -33.16 47.38
C ASN A 2 -40.08 -32.37 46.31
N TRP A 3 -39.40 -31.52 45.57
CA TRP A 3 -39.92 -31.03 44.30
C TRP A 3 -39.47 -31.98 43.20
N LEU A 4 -40.29 -33.02 43.00
CA LEU A 4 -40.29 -33.86 41.81
C LEU A 4 -40.53 -32.96 40.60
N ILE A 5 -39.52 -32.82 39.74
CA ILE A 5 -39.70 -32.22 38.43
C ILE A 5 -40.45 -33.25 37.55
N PRO A 6 -41.55 -32.88 36.87
CA PRO A 6 -42.37 -33.85 36.13
C PRO A 6 -41.61 -34.45 34.93
N GLN A 7 -41.62 -35.77 34.81
CA GLN A 7 -40.87 -36.54 33.80
C GLN A 7 -41.33 -36.32 32.34
N HIS A 8 -42.34 -35.49 32.09
CA HIS A 8 -42.88 -35.21 30.75
C HIS A 8 -42.22 -34.00 30.06
N LEU A 9 -41.34 -33.26 30.74
CA LEU A 9 -40.62 -32.11 30.17
C LEU A 9 -39.15 -32.39 29.81
N LEU A 10 -38.67 -33.60 30.07
CA LEU A 10 -37.32 -34.05 29.68
C LEU A 10 -37.15 -34.41 28.17
N PRO A 11 -38.19 -34.79 27.39
CA PRO A 11 -37.99 -35.05 25.95
C PRO A 11 -37.94 -33.79 25.08
N THR A 12 -38.48 -32.65 25.54
CA THR A 12 -38.52 -31.41 24.75
C THR A 12 -37.31 -30.51 24.94
N ILE A 13 -36.54 -30.66 26.02
CA ILE A 13 -35.29 -29.91 26.23
C ILE A 13 -34.10 -30.57 25.50
N LEU A 14 -34.18 -31.86 25.18
CA LEU A 14 -33.13 -32.59 24.45
C LEU A 14 -33.27 -32.54 22.91
N LEU A 15 -34.37 -32.04 22.36
CA LEU A 15 -34.57 -31.89 20.90
C LEU A 15 -34.29 -30.49 20.34
N LEU A 16 -33.90 -29.52 21.18
CA LEU A 16 -33.45 -28.18 20.72
C LEU A 16 -31.92 -28.00 20.74
N LEU A 17 -31.17 -28.96 21.28
CA LEU A 17 -29.70 -28.96 21.28
C LEU A 17 -29.00 -29.36 19.95
N PRO A 18 -29.67 -29.89 18.90
CA PRO A 18 -28.98 -30.08 17.61
C PRO A 18 -28.86 -28.80 16.76
N LEU A 19 -29.59 -27.72 17.07
CA LEU A 19 -29.51 -26.45 16.33
C LEU A 19 -28.28 -25.58 16.69
N LEU A 20 -27.44 -26.02 17.63
CA LEU A 20 -26.18 -25.34 17.99
C LEU A 20 -24.92 -26.08 17.51
N VAL A 21 -25.03 -27.26 16.88
CA VAL A 21 -23.87 -28.05 16.43
C VAL A 21 -23.79 -28.20 14.89
N GLN A 22 -24.75 -27.65 14.15
CA GLN A 22 -24.76 -27.71 12.68
C GLN A 22 -24.46 -26.38 11.96
N GLN A 23 -23.68 -25.50 12.59
CA GLN A 23 -23.08 -24.32 11.93
C GLN A 23 -21.56 -24.42 11.70
N GLN A 24 -20.96 -25.62 11.75
CA GLN A 24 -19.54 -25.82 11.43
C GLN A 24 -19.23 -26.30 9.99
N HIS A 25 -20.18 -26.19 9.06
CA HIS A 25 -19.88 -26.24 7.63
C HIS A 25 -20.60 -25.11 6.89
N TYR A 26 -20.27 -23.88 7.26
CA TYR A 26 -20.38 -22.73 6.38
C TYR A 26 -18.98 -22.51 5.79
N PRO A 27 -18.81 -22.26 4.48
CA PRO A 27 -17.51 -21.90 3.93
C PRO A 27 -17.07 -20.58 4.60
N GLN A 28 -16.22 -20.73 5.61
CA GLN A 28 -15.17 -19.76 5.88
C GLN A 28 -14.43 -19.50 4.57
N TYR A 29 -13.70 -18.38 4.52
CA TYR A 29 -12.97 -17.84 3.37
C TYR A 29 -13.82 -16.90 2.52
N HIS A 30 -13.67 -15.60 2.82
CA HIS A 30 -13.42 -14.51 1.86
C HIS A 30 -13.75 -13.11 2.42
N HIS A 31 -13.54 -12.83 3.72
CA HIS A 31 -13.54 -11.42 4.13
C HIS A 31 -12.60 -11.02 5.27
N TYR A 32 -11.49 -11.74 5.39
CA TYR A 32 -10.37 -11.35 6.23
C TYR A 32 -9.04 -11.40 5.43
N ARG A 33 -9.08 -11.04 4.14
CA ARG A 33 -7.89 -10.42 3.50
C ARG A 33 -7.74 -9.04 4.13
N THR A 34 -7.42 -9.06 5.42
CA THR A 34 -7.59 -7.98 6.38
C THR A 34 -6.58 -6.91 6.03
N LYS A 35 -6.81 -5.71 6.57
CA LYS A 35 -5.98 -4.52 6.38
C LYS A 35 -4.47 -4.78 6.46
N GLU A 36 -4.01 -5.82 7.17
CA GLU A 36 -2.62 -6.31 7.17
C GLU A 36 -2.11 -6.75 5.79
N THR A 37 -2.84 -7.57 5.05
CA THR A 37 -2.42 -8.00 3.70
C THR A 37 -2.38 -6.83 2.71
N LEU A 38 -3.33 -5.89 2.82
CA LEU A 38 -3.34 -4.66 2.04
C LEU A 38 -2.20 -3.73 2.45
N ALA A 39 -1.95 -3.55 3.75
CA ALA A 39 -0.84 -2.75 4.25
C ALA A 39 0.52 -3.36 3.85
N MET A 40 0.68 -4.68 3.94
CA MET A 40 1.87 -5.40 3.45
C MET A 40 2.02 -5.25 1.94
N THR A 41 0.94 -5.31 1.18
CA THR A 41 0.96 -5.12 -0.28
C THR A 41 1.31 -3.68 -0.66
N LEU A 42 0.77 -2.70 0.07
CA LEU A 42 1.07 -1.28 -0.10
C LEU A 42 2.52 -0.97 0.30
N GLN A 43 3.01 -1.57 1.39
CA GLN A 43 4.40 -1.41 1.81
C GLN A 43 5.34 -2.02 0.76
N LYS A 44 5.07 -3.25 0.31
CA LYS A 44 5.83 -3.89 -0.76
C LYS A 44 5.82 -3.08 -2.06
N ALA A 45 4.68 -2.49 -2.42
CA ALA A 45 4.57 -1.62 -3.58
C ALA A 45 5.37 -0.32 -3.41
N LYS A 46 5.35 0.28 -2.21
CA LYS A 46 6.18 1.45 -1.87
C LYS A 46 7.65 1.11 -1.98
N ASP A 47 8.09 0.02 -1.34
CA ASP A 47 9.49 -0.42 -1.36
C ASP A 47 9.95 -0.66 -2.80
N HIS A 48 9.12 -1.29 -3.63
CA HIS A 48 9.41 -1.50 -5.06
C HIS A 48 9.63 -0.18 -5.81
N ILE A 49 8.79 0.84 -5.59
CA ILE A 49 8.94 2.16 -6.23
C ILE A 49 10.26 2.84 -5.82
N LEU A 50 10.66 2.66 -4.55
CA LEU A 50 11.84 3.29 -3.96
C LEU A 50 13.15 2.58 -4.30
N LEU A 51 13.13 1.25 -4.39
CA LEU A 51 14.26 0.43 -4.84
C LEU A 51 14.60 0.69 -6.31
N GLY A 52 13.60 1.06 -7.10
CA GLY A 52 13.77 1.38 -8.51
C GLY A 52 13.89 0.12 -9.38
N PRO A 53 14.35 0.29 -10.64
CA PRO A 53 14.37 -0.78 -11.62
C PRO A 53 15.29 -1.94 -11.22
N PHE A 54 14.78 -3.17 -11.31
CA PHE A 54 15.59 -4.36 -11.11
C PHE A 54 16.50 -4.66 -12.32
N GLN A 55 17.81 -4.59 -12.10
CA GLN A 55 18.85 -4.76 -13.13
C GLN A 55 19.78 -5.93 -12.78
N SER A 56 19.40 -7.14 -13.22
CA SER A 56 20.22 -8.33 -13.01
C SER A 56 21.51 -8.26 -13.84
N LYS A 57 22.65 -8.65 -13.24
CA LYS A 57 23.96 -8.74 -13.94
C LYS A 57 24.31 -10.17 -14.37
N THR A 58 23.33 -11.06 -14.44
CA THR A 58 23.51 -12.46 -14.81
C THR A 58 23.78 -12.65 -16.30
N LYS A 59 24.15 -13.87 -16.70
CA LYS A 59 24.22 -14.25 -18.12
C LYS A 59 22.81 -14.23 -18.73
N PHE A 60 22.61 -13.39 -19.74
CA PHE A 60 21.33 -13.31 -20.45
C PHE A 60 21.20 -14.41 -21.51
N PRO A 61 19.99 -14.98 -21.68
CA PRO A 61 19.73 -15.97 -22.71
C PRO A 61 20.00 -15.41 -24.11
N THR A 62 20.51 -16.26 -25.00
CA THR A 62 20.78 -15.92 -26.40
C THR A 62 19.73 -16.56 -27.27
N VAL A 63 19.06 -15.75 -28.08
CA VAL A 63 18.06 -16.20 -29.06
C VAL A 63 18.52 -15.72 -30.43
N ASN A 64 18.65 -16.63 -31.40
CA ASN A 64 19.11 -16.34 -32.76
C ASN A 64 20.44 -15.56 -32.80
N GLY A 65 21.40 -15.96 -31.94
CA GLY A 65 22.72 -15.32 -31.84
C GLY A 65 22.72 -13.93 -31.19
N ARG A 66 21.57 -13.43 -30.70
CA ARG A 66 21.46 -12.13 -30.05
C ARG A 66 20.98 -12.27 -28.60
N ARG A 67 21.43 -11.36 -27.75
CA ARG A 67 21.07 -11.30 -26.32
C ARG A 67 20.95 -9.87 -25.85
N PHE A 68 20.27 -9.69 -24.73
CA PHE A 68 20.32 -8.43 -23.98
C PHE A 68 21.75 -8.16 -23.49
N ARG A 69 22.14 -6.89 -23.47
CA ARG A 69 23.47 -6.40 -23.12
C ARG A 69 23.38 -5.62 -21.82
N ALA A 70 24.12 -6.02 -20.78
CA ALA A 70 24.11 -5.34 -19.48
C ALA A 70 24.51 -3.86 -19.62
N GLU A 71 25.34 -3.54 -20.61
CA GLU A 71 25.78 -2.18 -20.93
C GLU A 71 24.60 -1.26 -21.24
N SER A 72 23.47 -1.80 -21.72
CA SER A 72 22.24 -1.03 -21.94
C SER A 72 21.72 -0.39 -20.65
N TYR A 73 21.99 -0.95 -19.47
CA TYR A 73 21.59 -0.31 -18.21
C TYR A 73 22.31 1.01 -17.94
N ASN A 74 23.55 1.16 -18.42
CA ASN A 74 24.32 2.39 -18.25
C ASN A 74 23.69 3.54 -19.06
N THR A 75 23.18 3.23 -20.25
CA THR A 75 22.51 4.21 -21.12
C THR A 75 21.06 4.44 -20.71
N TYR A 76 20.38 3.40 -20.21
CA TYR A 76 18.96 3.41 -19.87
C TYR A 76 18.75 2.98 -18.41
N PRO A 77 18.96 3.88 -17.44
CA PRO A 77 18.82 3.54 -16.01
C PRO A 77 17.41 3.09 -15.62
N TRP A 78 16.38 3.46 -16.39
CA TRP A 78 14.98 3.09 -16.17
C TRP A 78 14.61 1.69 -16.67
N LEU A 79 15.54 1.00 -17.34
CA LEU A 79 15.31 -0.27 -18.00
C LEU A 79 15.40 -1.43 -17.02
N GLU A 80 14.44 -2.34 -17.10
CA GLU A 80 14.42 -3.61 -16.38
C GLU A 80 14.45 -4.77 -17.37
N TYR A 81 14.95 -5.91 -16.90
CA TYR A 81 14.94 -7.14 -17.68
C TYR A 81 14.46 -8.32 -16.83
N SER A 82 13.51 -9.08 -17.36
CA SER A 82 13.05 -10.34 -16.77
C SER A 82 13.76 -11.50 -17.44
N LEU A 83 14.48 -12.32 -16.65
CA LEU A 83 15.09 -13.55 -17.12
C LEU A 83 14.05 -14.62 -17.49
N GLU A 84 12.97 -14.70 -16.71
CA GLU A 84 11.89 -15.67 -16.92
C GLU A 84 11.20 -15.44 -18.26
N LEU A 85 10.95 -14.17 -18.59
CA LEU A 85 10.29 -13.78 -19.84
C LEU A 85 11.28 -13.53 -20.98
N ASN A 86 12.58 -13.39 -20.70
CA ASN A 86 13.60 -12.92 -21.64
C ASN A 86 13.27 -11.56 -22.28
N HIS A 87 12.55 -10.69 -21.57
CA HIS A 87 12.02 -9.44 -22.11
C HIS A 87 12.48 -8.24 -21.28
N ALA A 88 12.67 -7.10 -21.93
CA ALA A 88 12.97 -5.81 -21.32
C ALA A 88 11.72 -4.95 -21.17
N PHE A 89 11.74 -4.09 -20.16
CA PHE A 89 10.60 -3.27 -19.78
C PHE A 89 11.02 -1.89 -19.28
N CYS A 90 10.12 -0.92 -19.41
CA CYS A 90 10.27 0.40 -18.77
C CYS A 90 9.65 0.36 -17.37
N PHE A 91 10.46 0.48 -16.33
CA PHE A 91 10.00 0.53 -14.94
C PHE A 91 8.99 1.66 -14.67
N PRO A 92 9.32 2.95 -14.92
CA PRO A 92 8.40 4.05 -14.60
C PRO A 92 7.11 3.98 -15.42
N CYS A 93 7.19 3.52 -16.67
CA CYS A 93 6.02 3.37 -17.53
C CYS A 93 5.07 2.27 -17.02
N ARG A 94 5.61 1.18 -16.44
CA ARG A 94 4.80 0.11 -15.86
C ARG A 94 4.09 0.54 -14.59
N LEU A 95 4.71 1.40 -13.77
CA LEU A 95 4.09 1.97 -12.58
C LEU A 95 2.83 2.78 -12.92
N ARG A 96 2.82 3.43 -14.09
CA ARG A 96 1.72 4.31 -14.48
C ARG A 96 0.40 3.56 -14.75
N ASN A 97 0.44 2.28 -15.12
CA ASN A 97 -0.73 1.43 -15.42
C ASN A 97 -1.83 2.11 -16.25
N GLU A 98 -1.45 3.06 -17.12
CA GLU A 98 -2.37 3.76 -18.01
C GLU A 98 -2.39 3.01 -19.34
N ARG A 99 -3.48 2.28 -19.61
CA ARG A 99 -3.69 1.48 -20.83
C ARG A 99 -3.69 2.30 -22.13
N LYS A 100 -3.59 3.63 -22.04
CA LYS A 100 -3.67 4.58 -23.17
C LYS A 100 -2.32 4.80 -23.87
N HIS A 101 -1.23 4.27 -23.35
CA HIS A 101 0.11 4.53 -23.86
C HIS A 101 0.85 3.27 -24.31
N GLU A 102 1.91 3.47 -25.09
CA GLU A 102 2.74 2.45 -25.74
C GLU A 102 2.89 1.17 -24.90
N THR A 103 2.36 0.06 -25.43
CA THR A 103 2.30 -1.23 -24.72
C THR A 103 3.63 -2.00 -24.81
N ALA A 104 4.49 -1.66 -25.77
CA ALA A 104 5.69 -2.41 -26.12
C ALA A 104 6.70 -2.56 -24.96
N PHE A 105 6.80 -1.57 -24.07
CA PHE A 105 7.69 -1.63 -22.89
C PHE A 105 6.94 -1.83 -21.57
N THR A 106 5.63 -2.10 -21.64
CA THR A 106 4.72 -2.10 -20.51
C THR A 106 3.96 -3.43 -20.37
N ALA A 107 3.19 -3.81 -21.40
CA ALA A 107 2.31 -4.99 -21.39
C ALA A 107 2.79 -6.10 -22.32
N THR A 108 3.24 -5.75 -23.54
CA THR A 108 3.71 -6.72 -24.54
C THR A 108 5.19 -7.02 -24.42
N SER A 109 5.96 -6.13 -23.77
CA SER A 109 7.38 -6.27 -23.41
C SER A 109 8.35 -6.48 -24.59
N PHE A 110 9.58 -6.00 -24.45
CA PHE A 110 10.49 -5.84 -25.59
C PHE A 110 11.57 -6.92 -25.65
N ASN A 111 11.67 -7.65 -26.76
CA ASN A 111 12.65 -8.73 -26.94
C ASN A 111 13.41 -8.68 -28.28
N GLN A 112 13.18 -7.64 -29.08
CA GLN A 112 13.74 -7.52 -30.43
C GLN A 112 15.10 -6.82 -30.40
N TRP A 113 16.15 -7.55 -30.02
CA TRP A 113 17.50 -6.99 -29.83
C TRP A 113 18.15 -6.44 -31.10
N LYS A 114 17.67 -6.82 -32.30
CA LYS A 114 18.21 -6.35 -33.60
C LYS A 114 18.24 -4.82 -33.69
N ASN A 115 17.14 -4.19 -33.28
CA ASN A 115 16.96 -2.73 -33.30
C ASN A 115 16.74 -2.20 -31.87
N GLY A 116 17.35 -2.85 -30.88
CA GLY A 116 17.17 -2.55 -29.46
C GLY A 116 17.42 -1.09 -29.12
N THR A 117 18.60 -0.59 -29.46
CA THR A 117 19.02 0.78 -29.18
C THR A 117 18.09 1.83 -29.81
N LEU A 118 17.68 1.62 -31.07
CA LEU A 118 16.75 2.53 -31.77
C LEU A 118 15.41 2.59 -31.03
N ARG A 119 14.80 1.44 -30.74
CA ARG A 119 13.52 1.35 -30.03
C ARG A 119 13.57 1.94 -28.62
N LEU A 120 14.68 1.71 -27.91
CA LEU A 120 14.88 2.28 -26.57
C LEU A 120 15.04 3.80 -26.61
N ASN A 121 15.73 4.33 -27.62
CA ASN A 121 15.86 5.77 -27.82
C ASN A 121 14.52 6.42 -28.19
N ASP A 122 13.78 5.82 -29.13
CA ASP A 122 12.46 6.30 -29.54
C ASP A 122 11.50 6.33 -28.34
N HIS A 123 11.50 5.27 -27.53
CA HIS A 123 10.72 5.19 -26.31
C HIS A 123 11.12 6.25 -25.28
N GLN A 124 12.43 6.42 -25.03
CA GLN A 124 12.92 7.44 -24.11
C GLN A 124 12.54 8.86 -24.55
N ALA A 125 12.49 9.12 -25.87
CA ALA A 125 12.10 10.39 -26.43
C ALA A 125 10.58 10.65 -26.33
N ALA A 126 9.76 9.60 -26.20
CA ALA A 126 8.31 9.70 -26.13
C ALA A 126 7.83 10.44 -24.86
N ASN A 127 6.79 11.26 -25.02
CA ASN A 127 6.24 12.06 -23.91
C ASN A 127 5.73 11.19 -22.76
N CYS A 128 5.12 10.04 -23.08
CA CYS A 128 4.64 9.08 -22.08
C CYS A 128 5.75 8.62 -21.13
N HIS A 129 6.95 8.34 -21.67
CA HIS A 129 8.10 7.95 -20.90
C HIS A 129 8.57 9.12 -20.03
N LYS A 130 8.76 10.30 -20.62
CA LYS A 130 9.22 11.51 -19.92
C LYS A 130 8.33 11.84 -18.72
N GLU A 131 7.02 11.87 -18.92
CA GLU A 131 6.04 12.11 -17.85
C GLU A 131 6.13 11.06 -16.73
N SER A 132 6.18 9.78 -17.10
CA SER A 132 6.27 8.68 -16.14
C SER A 132 7.57 8.71 -15.36
N PHE A 133 8.68 9.02 -16.04
CA PHE A 133 10.01 9.10 -15.47
C PHE A 133 10.14 10.29 -14.51
N GLU A 134 9.66 11.47 -14.90
CA GLU A 134 9.61 12.64 -14.02
C GLU A 134 8.73 12.38 -12.79
N ARG A 135 7.54 11.80 -12.98
CA ARG A 135 6.68 11.42 -11.85
C ARG A 135 7.37 10.47 -10.87
N TRP A 136 8.10 9.48 -11.39
CA TRP A 136 8.88 8.56 -10.54
C TRP A 136 10.00 9.30 -9.80
N LYS A 137 10.79 10.14 -10.47
CA LYS A 137 11.83 10.96 -9.82
C LYS A 137 11.27 11.86 -8.75
N THR A 138 10.19 12.59 -9.04
CA THR A 138 9.52 13.47 -8.06
C THR A 138 9.04 12.68 -6.86
N THR A 139 8.51 11.47 -7.07
CA THR A 139 8.10 10.58 -5.97
C THR A 139 9.30 10.20 -5.09
N LEU A 140 10.43 9.84 -5.70
CA LEU A 140 11.66 9.50 -4.97
C LEU A 140 12.23 10.70 -4.21
N GLN A 141 12.27 11.88 -4.83
CA GLN A 141 12.68 13.13 -4.19
C GLN A 141 11.78 13.49 -3.01
N ASN A 142 10.47 13.39 -3.18
CA ASN A 142 9.50 13.66 -2.11
C ASN A 142 9.66 12.69 -0.95
N TYR A 143 9.94 11.43 -1.24
CA TYR A 143 10.22 10.45 -0.20
C TYR A 143 11.49 10.79 0.58
N ASN A 144 12.60 11.06 -0.12
CA ASN A 144 13.89 11.40 0.50
C ASN A 144 13.81 12.69 1.33
N ASN A 145 13.09 13.69 0.83
CA ASN A 145 12.90 14.97 1.51
C ASN A 145 11.80 14.92 2.58
N ASN A 146 11.11 13.79 2.75
CA ASN A 146 9.94 13.65 3.63
C ASN A 146 8.80 14.64 3.32
N THR A 147 8.66 15.09 2.06
CA THR A 147 7.67 16.09 1.60
C THR A 147 6.43 15.47 0.96
N ASP A 148 6.19 14.17 1.13
CA ASP A 148 4.93 13.56 0.71
C ASP A 148 3.75 14.26 1.40
N VAL A 149 2.83 14.80 0.61
CA VAL A 149 1.67 15.58 1.06
C VAL A 149 0.85 14.80 2.10
N LEU A 150 0.64 13.50 1.89
CA LEU A 150 -0.12 12.68 2.84
C LEU A 150 0.61 12.54 4.18
N LYS A 151 1.95 12.46 4.15
CA LYS A 151 2.77 12.40 5.36
C LYS A 151 2.76 13.75 6.10
N LEU A 152 2.90 14.86 5.38
CA LEU A 152 2.84 16.21 5.94
C LEU A 152 1.48 16.48 6.60
N LEU A 153 0.38 16.10 5.94
CA LEU A 153 -0.96 16.22 6.52
C LEU A 153 -1.10 15.40 7.80
N ASN A 154 -0.67 14.13 7.79
CA ASN A 154 -0.72 13.28 8.99
C ASN A 154 0.13 13.84 10.14
N GLN A 155 1.31 14.38 9.84
CA GLN A 155 2.15 15.04 10.84
C GLN A 155 1.45 16.26 11.44
N GLN A 156 0.83 17.09 10.60
CA GLN A 156 0.08 18.26 11.05
C GLN A 156 -1.12 17.87 11.92
N TYR A 157 -1.89 16.85 11.52
CA TYR A 157 -2.99 16.32 12.34
C TYR A 157 -2.51 15.80 13.70
N SER A 158 -1.41 15.03 13.71
CA SER A 158 -0.82 14.52 14.96
C SER A 158 -0.34 15.65 15.88
N LYS A 159 0.25 16.70 15.30
CA LYS A 159 0.69 17.89 16.02
C LYS A 159 -0.49 18.62 16.65
N GLN A 160 -1.52 18.92 15.87
CA GLN A 160 -2.74 19.57 16.36
C GLN A 160 -3.44 18.75 17.46
N ALA A 161 -3.50 17.43 17.30
CA ALA A 161 -4.07 16.55 18.33
C ALA A 161 -3.27 16.62 19.65
N THR A 162 -1.94 16.75 19.57
CA THR A 162 -1.07 16.87 20.74
C THR A 162 -1.20 18.24 21.42
N GLU A 163 -1.29 19.30 20.63
CA GLU A 163 -1.55 20.66 21.12
C GLU A 163 -2.91 20.74 21.83
N ASN A 164 -3.98 20.20 21.22
CA ASN A 164 -5.31 20.13 21.82
C ASN A 164 -5.31 19.38 23.16
N ARG A 165 -4.59 18.26 23.26
CA ARG A 165 -4.45 17.53 24.53
C ARG A 165 -3.73 18.35 25.60
N THR A 166 -2.73 19.14 25.19
CA THR A 166 -2.02 20.06 26.10
C THR A 166 -2.96 21.15 26.61
N TYR A 167 -3.71 21.80 25.73
CA TYR A 167 -4.69 22.82 26.12
C TYR A 167 -5.75 22.27 27.09
N LEU A 168 -6.34 21.12 26.77
CA LEU A 168 -7.32 20.46 27.65
C LEU A 168 -6.72 20.15 29.02
N LYS A 169 -5.46 19.71 29.08
CA LYS A 169 -4.77 19.44 30.33
C LYS A 169 -4.63 20.70 31.18
N GLU A 170 -4.28 21.83 30.60
CA GLU A 170 -4.16 23.11 31.33
C GLU A 170 -5.53 23.64 31.79
N ILE A 171 -6.57 23.51 30.96
CA ILE A 171 -7.94 23.87 31.35
C ILE A 171 -8.36 23.03 32.56
N ILE A 172 -8.18 21.70 32.51
CA ILE A 172 -8.53 20.80 33.61
C ILE A 172 -7.77 21.16 34.88
N ARG A 173 -6.45 21.43 34.79
CA ARG A 173 -5.64 21.86 35.95
C ARG A 173 -6.17 23.15 36.56
N THR A 174 -6.51 24.13 35.73
CA THR A 174 -7.02 25.43 36.17
C THR A 174 -8.37 25.28 36.87
N VAL A 175 -9.30 24.53 36.27
CA VAL A 175 -10.60 24.22 36.87
C VAL A 175 -10.42 23.49 38.20
N HIS A 176 -9.55 22.49 38.26
CA HIS A 176 -9.25 21.75 39.47
C HIS A 176 -8.65 22.64 40.57
N PHE A 177 -7.73 23.55 40.22
CA PHE A 177 -7.17 24.51 41.16
C PHE A 177 -8.24 25.44 41.74
N LEU A 178 -9.09 26.05 40.88
CA LEU A 178 -10.16 26.94 41.31
C LEU A 178 -11.18 26.23 42.21
N ALA A 179 -11.54 24.99 41.87
CA ALA A 179 -12.42 24.16 42.68
C ALA A 179 -11.86 23.94 44.09
N ARG A 180 -10.55 23.72 44.23
CA ARG A 180 -9.89 23.57 45.54
C ARG A 180 -9.88 24.86 46.36
N GLN A 181 -9.89 26.02 45.71
CA GLN A 181 -9.93 27.33 46.40
C GLN A 181 -11.36 27.77 46.75
N GLY A 182 -12.40 26.99 46.38
CA GLY A 182 -13.80 27.38 46.59
C GLY A 182 -14.24 28.57 45.71
N VAL A 183 -13.47 28.91 44.68
CA VAL A 183 -13.79 30.01 43.76
C VAL A 183 -14.71 29.49 42.67
N SER A 184 -15.87 30.12 42.48
CA SER A 184 -16.80 29.74 41.42
C SER A 184 -16.21 30.01 40.03
N CYS A 185 -16.07 28.99 39.19
CA CYS A 185 -15.69 29.14 37.79
C CYS A 185 -16.95 29.13 36.91
N LYS A 186 -17.37 30.30 36.39
CA LYS A 186 -18.45 30.38 35.39
C LYS A 186 -17.86 30.11 34.00
N LEU A 187 -17.87 28.84 33.57
CA LEU A 187 -17.50 28.45 32.19
C LEU A 187 -18.68 28.49 31.21
N CYS A 188 -19.88 28.90 31.66
CA CYS A 188 -21.09 28.86 30.84
C CYS A 188 -21.28 30.20 30.09
N GLY A 189 -21.05 30.19 28.77
CA GLY A 189 -21.33 31.34 27.90
C GLY A 189 -20.93 31.19 26.42
N TYR A 190 -20.23 30.11 26.03
CA TYR A 190 -19.78 29.88 24.64
C TYR A 190 -19.81 28.39 24.25
N LEU A 191 -20.91 27.70 24.53
CA LEU A 191 -21.34 26.48 23.82
C LEU A 191 -22.79 26.70 23.40
#